data_AF-A0A6P1I9B0-F1
#
_entry.id   AF-A0A6P1I9B0-F1
#
_cell.length_a   1.000
_cell.length_b   1.000
_cell.length_c   1.000
_cell.angle_alpha   90.00
_cell.angle_beta   90.00
_cell.angle_gamma   90.00
#
_symmetry.space_group_name_H-M   'P 1'
#
loop_
_entity.id
_entity.type
_entity.pdbx_description
1 polymer ?
#
loop_
_entity_poly.entity_id
_entity_poly.type
_entity_poly.pdbx_seq_one_letter_code
_entity_poly.pdbx_strand_id
1 'polypeptide(L)' 'MAFNLTRAAGTLTGDPKLTKATTGTLWRTLVSVPARIASSARRLTLHLPTDWPWETAWHNLFDNTFGRAHPIVA' A
#
# COMPACT_ATOMS: atom_id res chain seq x y z
N MET A 1 16.74 14.31 3.50
CA MET A 1 15.56 13.43 3.72
C MET A 1 15.48 12.45 2.56
N ALA A 2 15.41 11.13 2.80
CA ALA A 2 15.46 10.13 1.74
C ALA A 2 14.07 9.91 1.10
N PHE A 3 13.92 10.27 -0.17
CA PHE A 3 12.69 10.13 -0.96
C PHE A 3 12.62 8.82 -1.77
N ASN A 4 13.67 8.00 -1.68
CA ASN A 4 13.84 6.79 -2.47
C ASN A 4 12.79 5.72 -2.16
N LEU A 5 12.42 5.51 -0.88
CA LEU A 5 11.41 4.52 -0.50
C LEU A 5 10.03 4.85 -1.04
N THR A 6 9.58 6.09 -0.89
CA THR A 6 8.30 6.53 -1.46
C THR A 6 8.30 6.48 -2.98
N ARG A 7 9.46 6.76 -3.61
CA ARG A 7 9.60 6.64 -5.07
C ARG A 7 9.54 5.19 -5.53
N ALA A 8 10.22 4.29 -4.84
CA ALA A 8 10.14 2.85 -5.09
C ALA A 8 8.71 2.33 -4.89
N ALA A 9 8.03 2.73 -3.81
CA ALA A 9 6.63 2.40 -3.59
C ALA A 9 5.74 2.85 -4.76
N GLY A 10 5.91 4.09 -5.23
CA GLY A 10 5.23 4.60 -6.42
C GLY A 10 5.45 3.73 -7.67
N THR A 11 6.69 3.27 -7.92
CA THR A 11 6.99 2.38 -9.05
C THR A 11 6.34 1.01 -8.93
N LEU A 12 6.28 0.45 -7.71
CA LEU A 12 5.70 -0.88 -7.47
C LEU A 12 4.18 -0.93 -7.62
N THR A 13 3.50 0.22 -7.62
CA THR A 13 2.05 0.26 -7.89
C THR A 13 1.69 -0.11 -9.33
N GLY A 14 2.63 0.05 -10.28
CA GLY A 14 2.36 -0.09 -11.72
C GLY A 14 1.47 1.02 -12.31
N ASP A 15 1.02 2.00 -11.52
CA ASP A 15 0.22 3.12 -12.00
C ASP A 15 1.14 4.24 -12.54
N PRO A 16 1.03 4.61 -13.83
CA PRO A 16 1.83 5.69 -14.42
C PRO A 16 1.64 7.04 -13.73
N LYS A 17 0.46 7.31 -13.16
CA LYS A 17 0.17 8.55 -12.42
C LYS A 17 0.91 8.58 -11.09
N LEU A 18 0.93 7.47 -10.36
CA LEU A 18 1.61 7.38 -9.07
C LEU A 18 3.12 7.29 -9.21
N THR A 19 3.63 6.66 -10.28
CA THR A 19 5.06 6.62 -10.59
C THR A 19 5.66 8.04 -10.72
N LYS A 20 4.88 8.98 -11.25
CA LYS A 20 5.28 10.39 -11.44
C LYS A 20 4.81 11.32 -10.33
N ALA A 21 4.09 10.81 -9.33
CA ALA A 21 3.47 11.62 -8.29
C ALA A 21 4.50 12.24 -7.33
N THR A 22 4.12 13.34 -6.71
CA THR A 22 4.90 13.96 -5.64
C THR A 22 4.85 13.09 -4.38
N THR A 23 5.86 13.24 -3.50
CA THR A 23 5.88 12.53 -2.22
C THR A 23 4.59 12.77 -1.42
N GLY A 24 4.10 14.00 -1.32
CA GLY A 24 2.86 14.30 -0.58
C GLY A 24 1.63 13.59 -1.14
N THR A 25 1.55 13.45 -2.47
CA THR A 25 0.51 12.66 -3.12
C THR A 25 0.63 11.19 -2.74
N LEU A 26 1.82 10.60 -2.87
CA LEU A 26 2.08 9.19 -2.53
C LEU A 26 1.74 8.87 -1.07
N TRP A 27 2.06 9.78 -0.14
CA TRP A 27 1.70 9.63 1.27
C TRP A 27 0.18 9.59 1.45
N ARG A 28 -0.56 10.50 0.82
CA ARG A 28 -2.02 10.55 0.93
C ARG A 28 -2.69 9.34 0.29
N THR A 29 -2.14 8.80 -0.80
CA THR A 29 -2.79 7.76 -1.59
C THR A 29 -2.39 6.33 -1.22
N LEU A 30 -1.14 6.11 -0.78
CA LEU A 30 -0.60 4.77 -0.54
C LEU A 30 -0.28 4.48 0.93
N VAL A 31 0.07 5.52 1.71
CA VAL A 31 0.54 5.33 3.10
C VAL A 31 -0.55 5.66 4.11
N SER A 32 -1.15 6.84 4.01
CA SER A 32 -2.18 7.34 4.93
C SER A 32 -3.59 6.90 4.50
N VAL A 33 -3.73 5.65 4.08
CA VAL A 33 -5.00 5.06 3.65
C VAL A 33 -5.84 4.73 4.89
N PRO A 34 -7.11 5.16 4.97
CA PRO A 34 -7.96 4.82 6.10
C PRO A 34 -8.20 3.32 6.12
N ALA A 35 -7.90 2.66 7.23
CA ALA A 35 -8.08 1.22 7.35
C ALA A 35 -8.42 0.81 8.78
N ARG A 36 -9.19 -0.26 8.92
CA ARG A 36 -9.46 -0.88 10.23
C ARG A 36 -8.63 -2.14 10.36
N ILE A 37 -7.92 -2.28 11.48
CA ILE A 37 -7.09 -3.45 11.77
C ILE A 37 -7.88 -4.40 12.65
N ALA A 38 -8.04 -5.64 12.20
CA ALA A 38 -8.56 -6.74 12.97
C ALA A 38 -7.46 -7.78 13.20
N SER A 39 -7.48 -8.45 14.35
CA SER A 39 -6.55 -9.54 14.66
C SER A 39 -7.35 -10.74 15.17
N SER A 40 -7.12 -11.91 14.59
CA SER A 40 -7.76 -13.17 15.00
C SER A 40 -6.82 -14.34 14.78
N ALA A 41 -6.71 -15.25 15.75
CA ALA A 41 -5.90 -16.47 15.64
C ALA A 41 -4.47 -16.23 15.07
N ARG A 42 -3.80 -15.15 15.51
CA ARG A 42 -2.46 -14.70 15.04
C ARG A 42 -2.41 -14.24 13.57
N ARG A 43 -3.55 -13.91 12.98
CA ARG A 43 -3.67 -13.31 11.65
C ARG A 43 -4.11 -11.85 11.80
N LEU A 44 -3.31 -10.94 11.24
CA LEU A 44 -3.70 -9.55 11.04
C LEU A 44 -4.52 -9.43 9.74
N THR A 45 -5.65 -8.74 9.81
CA THR A 45 -6.51 -8.45 8.65
C THR A 45 -6.73 -6.95 8.59
N LEU A 46 -6.41 -6.36 7.44
CA LEU A 46 -6.61 -4.95 7.17
C LEU A 46 -7.88 -4.79 6.35
N HIS A 47 -8.92 -4.22 6.95
CA HIS A 47 -10.12 -3.83 6.23
C HIS A 47 -9.89 -2.46 5.64
N LEU A 48 -9.73 -2.45 4.33
CA LEU A 48 -9.57 -1.24 3.56
C LEU A 48 -10.95 -0.67 3.17
N PRO A 49 -11.03 0.55 2.62
CA PRO A 49 -12.29 1.07 2.06
C PRO A 49 -12.78 0.18 0.92
N THR A 50 -13.90 0.48 0.28
CA THR A 50 -14.36 -0.29 -0.89
C THR A 50 -14.53 0.66 -2.06
N ASP A 51 -14.12 0.22 -3.25
CA ASP A 51 -14.24 0.97 -4.50
C ASP A 51 -13.54 2.35 -4.48
N TRP A 52 -12.47 2.50 -3.70
CA TRP A 52 -11.75 3.78 -3.66
C TRP A 52 -10.75 3.87 -4.82
N PRO A 53 -10.44 5.09 -5.33
CA PRO A 53 -9.72 5.25 -6.60
C PRO A 53 -8.31 4.65 -6.68
N TRP A 54 -7.72 4.25 -5.56
CA TRP A 54 -6.34 3.78 -5.45
C TRP A 54 -6.23 2.35 -4.92
N GLU A 55 -7.35 1.63 -4.83
CA GLU A 55 -7.44 0.27 -4.30
C GLU A 55 -6.49 -0.68 -5.03
N THR A 56 -6.59 -0.74 -6.37
CA THR A 56 -5.72 -1.57 -7.21
C THR A 56 -4.24 -1.23 -7.02
N ALA A 57 -3.89 0.06 -6.99
CA ALA A 57 -2.52 0.50 -6.82
C ALA A 57 -1.94 0.12 -5.45
N TRP A 58 -2.77 0.20 -4.39
CA TRP A 58 -2.40 -0.20 -3.05
C TRP A 58 -2.18 -1.72 -2.96
N HIS A 59 -3.09 -2.52 -3.54
CA HIS A 59 -2.94 -3.97 -3.60
C HIS A 59 -1.68 -4.39 -4.36
N ASN A 60 -1.39 -3.75 -5.50
CA ASN A 60 -0.16 -4.01 -6.25
C ASN A 60 1.09 -3.73 -5.40
N LEU A 61 1.14 -2.60 -4.69
CA LEU A 61 2.25 -2.28 -3.79
C LEU A 61 2.39 -3.34 -2.69
N PHE A 62 1.28 -3.71 -2.05
CA PHE A 62 1.26 -4.67 -0.95
C PHE A 62 1.73 -6.06 -1.39
N ASP A 63 1.18 -6.58 -2.50
CA ASP A 63 1.54 -7.87 -3.07
C ASP A 63 3.01 -7.95 -3.49
N ASN A 64 3.55 -6.88 -4.08
CA ASN A 64 4.95 -6.82 -4.49
C ASN A 64 5.93 -6.69 -3.31
N THR A 65 5.47 -6.20 -2.15
CA THR A 65 6.32 -5.96 -0.97
C THR A 65 6.30 -7.14 0.00
N PHE A 66 5.11 -7.72 0.27
CA PHE A 66 4.92 -8.78 1.25
C PHE A 66 4.74 -10.18 0.61
N GLY A 67 4.52 -10.25 -0.71
CA GLY A 67 4.20 -11.48 -1.42
C GLY A 67 2.76 -11.94 -1.16
N ARG A 68 2.10 -12.51 -2.18
CA ARG A 68 0.67 -12.92 -2.14
C ARG A 68 0.25 -13.89 -1.02
N ALA A 69 1.20 -14.46 -0.26
CA ALA A 69 0.90 -15.56 0.66
C ALA A 69 1.80 -15.65 1.91
N HIS A 70 2.59 -14.62 2.26
CA HIS A 70 3.31 -14.67 3.54
C HIS A 70 2.44 -14.07 4.64
N PRO A 71 1.97 -14.88 5.62
CA PRO A 71 1.40 -14.30 6.82
C PRO A 71 2.45 -13.40 7.46
N ILE A 72 2.06 -12.19 7.87
CA ILE A 72 2.90 -11.33 8.69
C ILE A 72 3.04 -12.04 10.05
N VAL A 73 4.09 -12.85 10.19
CA VAL A 73 4.44 -13.52 11.44
C VAL A 73 5.22 -12.51 12.27
N ALA A 74 4.69 -12.18 13.45
CA ALA A 74 5.35 -11.34 14.45
C ALA A 74 6.36 -12.16 15.27
#